data_AF-A0A2T2V6X0-F1
#
_entry.id   AF-A0A2T2V6X0-F1
#
_cell.length_a   1.000
_cell.length_b   1.000
_cell.length_c   1.000
_cell.angle_alpha   90.00
_cell.angle_beta   90.00
_cell.angle_gamma   90.00
#
_symmetry.space_group_name_H-M   'P 1'
#
loop_
_entity.id
_entity.type
_entity.pdbx_description
1 polymer ?
#
loop_
_entity_poly.entity_id
_entity_poly.type
_entity_poly.pdbx_seq_one_letter_code
_entity_poly.pdbx_strand_id
1 'polypeptide(L)'
;MNLTNSSKLTSLQGLIQLLIDYLQEIANLGTDTNYSEELNKKIRLTNQVCVTIIFICFPFVLIYNKLGLIIISSAWLLVILLFVGLLVINYFGFYNLSRYGLVAFGNLSIICFSIFLGEPAGKHHFLYAGIAGAFIIFSKNEIWAKIYAIGLPTMSLLLIETTFTEPLLVNSLSIDTIQTLNVLNIIFAIVFITLNQYYLYRENAISTERMQKANQQYEQLTKELETRVEERTAELREACRSNIPGSPSNP
;
A
#
# COMPACT_ATOMS: atom_id res chain seq x y z
N MET A 1 -41.99 -19.43 -3.54
CA MET A 1 -40.89 -19.32 -4.53
C MET A 1 -39.72 -18.45 -4.03
N ASN A 2 -39.35 -18.48 -2.73
CA ASN A 2 -38.35 -17.53 -2.17
C ASN A 2 -37.27 -18.15 -1.24
N LEU A 3 -37.22 -19.48 -1.07
CA LEU A 3 -36.25 -20.11 -0.15
C LEU A 3 -34.88 -20.40 -0.81
N THR A 4 -34.81 -20.48 -2.15
CA THR A 4 -33.57 -20.77 -2.88
C THR A 4 -32.65 -19.56 -3.08
N ASN A 5 -33.16 -18.33 -2.90
CA ASN A 5 -32.35 -17.11 -3.02
C ASN A 5 -31.60 -16.78 -1.72
N SER A 6 -32.15 -17.14 -0.55
CA SER A 6 -31.52 -16.86 0.75
C SER A 6 -30.25 -17.69 0.97
N SER A 7 -30.21 -18.96 0.53
CA SER A 7 -29.03 -19.81 0.67
C SER A 7 -27.87 -19.43 -0.28
N LYS A 8 -28.18 -18.89 -1.46
CA LYS A 8 -27.15 -18.40 -2.39
C LYS A 8 -26.49 -17.12 -1.89
N LEU A 9 -27.27 -16.19 -1.32
CA LEU A 9 -26.73 -14.95 -0.75
C LEU A 9 -25.76 -15.21 0.41
N THR A 10 -26.08 -16.16 1.30
CA THR A 10 -25.17 -16.54 2.39
C THR A 10 -23.90 -17.20 1.88
N SER A 11 -23.97 -18.02 0.82
CA SER A 11 -22.77 -18.61 0.21
C SER A 11 -21.85 -17.56 -0.45
N LEU A 12 -22.41 -16.55 -1.13
CA LEU A 12 -21.63 -15.51 -1.79
C LEU A 12 -20.94 -14.60 -0.77
N GLN A 13 -21.65 -14.22 0.30
CA GLN A 13 -21.09 -13.43 1.39
C GLN A 13 -19.94 -14.15 2.08
N GLY A 14 -20.07 -15.46 2.32
CA GLY A 14 -19.00 -16.27 2.89
C GLY A 14 -17.74 -16.31 2.01
N LEU A 15 -17.91 -16.46 0.69
CA LEU A 15 -16.78 -16.43 -0.26
C LEU A 15 -16.09 -15.07 -0.31
N ILE A 16 -16.86 -13.98 -0.29
CA ILE A 16 -16.31 -12.62 -0.26
C ILE A 16 -15.52 -12.40 1.03
N GLN A 17 -16.03 -12.86 2.18
CA GLN A 17 -15.34 -12.73 3.45
C GLN A 17 -14.02 -13.51 3.46
N LEU A 18 -14.03 -14.77 3.00
CA LEU A 18 -12.80 -15.58 2.87
C LEU A 18 -11.75 -14.89 1.98
N LEU A 19 -12.19 -14.27 0.89
CA LEU A 19 -11.29 -13.54 0.00
C LEU A 19 -10.72 -12.29 0.67
N ILE A 20 -11.54 -11.56 1.42
CA ILE A 20 -11.09 -10.39 2.20
C ILE A 20 -10.07 -10.81 3.25
N ASP A 21 -10.33 -11.89 3.99
CA ASP A 21 -9.45 -12.39 5.05
C ASP A 21 -8.11 -12.82 4.46
N TYR A 22 -8.12 -13.54 3.33
CA TYR A 22 -6.91 -13.93 2.62
C TYR A 22 -6.11 -12.73 2.08
N LEU A 23 -6.78 -11.72 1.53
CA LEU A 23 -6.12 -10.48 1.10
C LEU A 23 -5.50 -9.72 2.28
N GLN A 24 -6.14 -9.75 3.45
CA GLN A 24 -5.58 -9.17 4.67
C GLN A 24 -4.36 -9.94 5.16
N GLU A 25 -4.37 -11.27 5.09
CA GLU A 25 -3.22 -12.10 5.43
C GLU A 25 -2.01 -11.77 4.54
N ILE A 26 -2.20 -11.69 3.22
CA ILE A 26 -1.13 -11.30 2.30
C ILE A 26 -0.68 -9.85 2.57
N ALA A 27 -1.61 -8.93 2.86
CA ALA A 27 -1.25 -7.56 3.19
C ALA A 27 -0.35 -7.51 4.45
N ASN A 28 -0.58 -8.37 5.42
CA ASN A 28 0.20 -8.43 6.67
C ASN A 28 1.50 -9.24 6.57
N LEU A 29 1.83 -9.79 5.39
CA LEU A 29 3.04 -10.56 5.18
C LEU A 29 4.31 -9.75 5.50
N GLY A 30 5.15 -10.25 6.40
CA GLY A 30 6.39 -9.58 6.84
C GLY A 30 6.18 -8.52 7.93
N THR A 31 4.98 -8.33 8.46
CA THR A 31 4.76 -7.47 9.64
C THR A 31 5.12 -8.19 10.95
N ASP A 32 5.58 -7.44 11.95
CA ASP A 32 5.98 -7.96 13.27
C ASP A 32 5.56 -6.98 14.38
N THR A 33 5.14 -7.50 15.54
CA THR A 33 4.80 -6.69 16.73
C THR A 33 5.98 -5.92 17.31
N ASN A 34 7.21 -6.35 17.03
CA ASN A 34 8.44 -5.69 17.46
C ASN A 34 8.81 -4.49 16.57
N TYR A 35 8.17 -4.34 15.41
CA TYR A 35 8.40 -3.21 14.53
C TYR A 35 7.58 -2.00 14.92
N SER A 36 8.09 -0.82 14.54
CA SER A 36 7.32 0.40 14.68
C SER A 36 6.05 0.34 13.82
N GLU A 37 4.99 0.97 14.29
CA GLU A 37 3.71 1.03 13.57
C GLU A 37 3.87 1.66 12.18
N GLU A 38 4.76 2.65 12.05
CA GLU A 38 5.07 3.27 10.75
C GLU A 38 5.67 2.26 9.76
N LEU A 39 6.57 1.39 10.23
CA LEU A 39 7.19 0.37 9.38
C LEU A 39 6.16 -0.68 8.97
N ASN A 40 5.38 -1.20 9.91
CA ASN A 40 4.32 -2.17 9.62
C ASN A 40 3.30 -1.60 8.62
N LYS A 41 2.92 -0.33 8.76
CA LYS A 41 2.08 0.39 7.79
C LYS A 41 2.69 0.39 6.39
N LYS A 42 3.98 0.70 6.26
CA LYS A 42 4.68 0.71 4.94
C LYS A 42 4.72 -0.68 4.31
N ILE A 43 4.97 -1.71 5.10
CA ILE A 43 4.96 -3.11 4.65
C ILE A 43 3.58 -3.47 4.10
N ARG A 44 2.50 -3.19 4.86
CA ARG A 44 1.12 -3.43 4.43
C ARG A 44 0.76 -2.72 3.14
N LEU A 45 1.06 -1.42 3.05
CA LEU A 45 0.80 -0.63 1.84
C LEU A 45 1.55 -1.19 0.63
N THR A 46 2.82 -1.56 0.81
CA THR A 46 3.63 -2.15 -0.28
C THR A 46 3.02 -3.47 -0.76
N ASN A 47 2.61 -4.35 0.15
CA ASN A 47 1.96 -5.62 -0.18
C ASN A 47 0.62 -5.41 -0.89
N GLN A 48 -0.21 -4.50 -0.39
CA GLN A 48 -1.51 -4.16 -1.00
C GLN A 48 -1.35 -3.65 -2.44
N VAL A 49 -0.36 -2.78 -2.68
CA VAL A 49 -0.07 -2.29 -4.04
C VAL A 49 0.40 -3.45 -4.92
N CYS A 50 1.31 -4.31 -4.46
CA CYS A 50 1.77 -5.47 -5.23
C CYS A 50 0.61 -6.41 -5.61
N VAL A 51 -0.25 -6.75 -4.65
CA VAL A 51 -1.43 -7.61 -4.89
C VAL A 51 -2.39 -6.96 -5.88
N THR A 52 -2.61 -5.65 -5.77
CA THR A 52 -3.46 -4.91 -6.70
C THR A 52 -2.89 -4.94 -8.11
N ILE A 53 -1.59 -4.74 -8.25
CA ILE A 53 -0.92 -4.83 -9.56
C ILE A 53 -1.07 -6.25 -10.11
N ILE A 54 -0.81 -7.29 -9.32
CA ILE A 54 -1.00 -8.69 -9.75
C ILE A 54 -2.43 -8.91 -10.27
N PHE A 55 -3.44 -8.46 -9.53
CA PHE A 55 -4.84 -8.61 -9.90
C PHE A 55 -5.19 -7.85 -11.18
N ILE A 56 -4.66 -6.64 -11.37
CA ILE A 56 -4.87 -5.83 -12.59
C ILE A 56 -4.13 -6.43 -13.80
N CYS A 57 -2.93 -6.97 -13.59
CA CYS A 57 -2.11 -7.56 -14.66
C CYS A 57 -2.71 -8.87 -15.19
N PHE A 58 -3.35 -9.66 -14.32
CA PHE A 58 -3.84 -10.99 -14.68
C PHE A 58 -4.84 -11.00 -15.86
N PRO A 59 -5.88 -10.14 -15.90
CA PRO A 59 -6.73 -10.00 -17.07
C PRO A 59 -5.98 -9.70 -18.37
N PHE A 60 -4.90 -8.91 -18.33
CA PHE A 60 -4.11 -8.60 -19.52
C PHE A 60 -3.39 -9.83 -20.07
N VAL A 61 -2.93 -10.76 -19.22
CA VAL A 61 -2.37 -12.04 -19.68
C VAL A 61 -3.37 -12.76 -20.60
N LEU A 62 -4.63 -12.86 -20.17
CA LEU A 62 -5.69 -13.53 -20.91
C LEU A 62 -6.07 -12.78 -22.19
N ILE A 63 -6.19 -11.45 -22.12
CA ILE A 63 -6.52 -10.59 -23.26
C ILE A 63 -5.45 -10.74 -24.35
N TYR A 64 -4.17 -10.55 -24.01
CA TYR A 64 -3.08 -10.64 -25.00
C TYR A 64 -2.89 -12.06 -25.53
N ASN A 65 -3.13 -13.09 -24.72
CA ASN A 65 -3.12 -14.48 -25.19
C ASN A 65 -4.21 -14.71 -26.26
N LYS A 66 -5.44 -14.25 -26.00
CA LYS A 66 -6.55 -14.35 -26.95
C LYS A 66 -6.32 -13.56 -28.24
N LEU A 67 -5.58 -12.46 -28.19
CA LEU A 67 -5.17 -11.69 -29.36
C LEU A 67 -4.01 -12.32 -30.14
N GLY A 68 -3.49 -13.48 -29.72
CA GLY A 68 -2.35 -14.15 -30.35
C GLY A 68 -0.99 -13.51 -30.03
N LEU A 69 -0.94 -12.53 -29.12
CA LEU A 69 0.26 -11.80 -28.74
C LEU A 69 0.99 -12.52 -27.59
N ILE A 70 1.50 -13.72 -27.90
CA ILE A 70 2.09 -14.63 -26.90
C ILE A 70 3.25 -13.98 -26.15
N ILE A 71 4.15 -13.28 -26.86
CA ILE A 71 5.32 -12.62 -26.24
C ILE A 71 4.87 -11.59 -25.18
N ILE A 72 3.86 -10.78 -25.50
CA ILE A 72 3.33 -9.75 -24.60
C ILE A 72 2.59 -10.39 -23.42
N SER A 73 1.83 -11.46 -23.67
CA SER A 73 1.16 -12.24 -22.62
C SER A 73 2.17 -12.86 -21.64
N SER A 74 3.25 -13.46 -22.14
CA SER A 74 4.34 -14.01 -21.33
C SER A 74 5.08 -12.92 -20.55
N ALA A 75 5.26 -11.73 -21.14
CA ALA A 75 5.83 -10.59 -20.41
C ALA A 75 4.94 -10.19 -19.21
N TRP A 76 3.61 -10.19 -19.35
CA TRP A 76 2.72 -9.92 -18.20
C TRP A 76 2.82 -10.98 -17.11
N LEU A 77 2.98 -12.26 -17.47
CA LEU A 77 3.25 -13.31 -16.49
C LEU A 77 4.56 -13.05 -15.74
N LEU A 78 5.62 -12.66 -16.44
CA LEU A 78 6.88 -12.29 -15.81
C LEU A 78 6.70 -11.11 -14.84
N VAL A 79 5.93 -10.10 -15.24
CA VAL A 79 5.60 -8.95 -14.38
C VAL A 79 4.88 -9.40 -13.11
N ILE A 80 3.88 -10.28 -13.22
CA ILE A 80 3.19 -10.86 -12.06
C ILE A 80 4.19 -11.57 -11.14
N LEU A 81 5.09 -12.39 -11.70
CA LEU A 81 6.13 -13.09 -10.93
C LEU A 81 7.09 -12.13 -10.23
N LEU A 82 7.47 -11.01 -10.87
CA LEU A 82 8.29 -9.98 -10.24
C LEU A 82 7.59 -9.38 -9.02
N PHE A 83 6.28 -9.06 -9.12
CA PHE A 83 5.52 -8.52 -7.99
C PHE A 83 5.29 -9.56 -6.87
N VAL A 84 5.13 -10.83 -7.20
CA VAL A 84 5.14 -11.92 -6.21
C VAL A 84 6.52 -12.00 -5.54
N GLY A 85 7.60 -11.88 -6.30
CA GLY A 85 8.95 -11.82 -5.77
C GLY A 85 9.15 -10.69 -4.77
N LEU A 86 8.57 -9.51 -5.02
CA LEU A 86 8.59 -8.40 -4.06
C LEU A 86 7.88 -8.74 -2.75
N LEU A 87 6.72 -9.40 -2.79
CA LEU A 87 6.05 -9.89 -1.58
C LEU A 87 6.94 -10.84 -0.77
N VAL A 88 7.65 -11.75 -1.46
CA VAL A 88 8.59 -12.68 -0.83
C VAL A 88 9.79 -11.94 -0.24
N ILE A 89 10.36 -10.96 -0.93
CA ILE A 89 11.43 -10.09 -0.42
C ILE A 89 10.98 -9.35 0.84
N ASN A 90 9.72 -8.87 0.84
CA ASN A 90 9.12 -8.22 2.00
C ASN A 90 8.98 -9.19 3.18
N TYR A 91 8.56 -10.43 2.93
CA TYR A 91 8.50 -11.49 3.96
C TYR A 91 9.86 -11.76 4.61
N PHE A 92 10.97 -11.73 3.84
CA PHE A 92 12.33 -11.93 4.36
C PHE A 92 12.96 -10.71 5.04
N GLY A 93 12.20 -9.64 5.28
CA GLY A 93 12.69 -8.48 6.02
C GLY A 93 13.37 -7.40 5.17
N PHE A 94 13.48 -7.58 3.86
CA PHE A 94 14.13 -6.63 2.96
C PHE A 94 13.15 -5.54 2.47
N TYR A 95 12.50 -4.85 3.42
CA TYR A 95 11.37 -3.95 3.15
C TYR A 95 11.69 -2.80 2.19
N ASN A 96 12.87 -2.18 2.37
CA ASN A 96 13.30 -1.10 1.49
C ASN A 96 13.54 -1.60 0.06
N LEU A 97 14.18 -2.76 -0.09
CA LEU A 97 14.38 -3.37 -1.41
C LEU A 97 13.04 -3.66 -2.09
N SER A 98 12.06 -4.18 -1.35
CA SER A 98 10.70 -4.38 -1.87
C SER A 98 10.07 -3.07 -2.36
N ARG A 99 10.19 -1.98 -1.58
CA ARG A 99 9.62 -0.66 -1.91
C ARG A 99 10.28 -0.01 -3.12
N TYR A 100 11.61 -0.02 -3.19
CA TYR A 100 12.34 0.47 -4.36
C TYR A 100 12.07 -0.40 -5.59
N GLY A 101 12.04 -1.73 -5.41
CA GLY A 101 11.72 -2.70 -6.45
C GLY A 101 10.32 -2.50 -7.02
N LEU A 102 9.33 -2.18 -6.19
CA LEU A 102 7.95 -1.87 -6.62
C LEU A 102 7.92 -0.73 -7.63
N VAL A 103 8.64 0.36 -7.35
CA VAL A 103 8.76 1.50 -8.28
C VAL A 103 9.55 1.09 -9.52
N ALA A 104 10.71 0.46 -9.34
CA ALA A 104 11.61 0.07 -10.44
C ALA A 104 10.93 -0.87 -11.43
N PHE A 105 10.36 -1.98 -10.94
CA PHE A 105 9.73 -2.99 -11.76
C PHE A 105 8.41 -2.50 -12.36
N GLY A 106 7.61 -1.73 -11.62
CA GLY A 106 6.41 -1.10 -12.18
C GLY A 106 6.76 -0.17 -13.34
N ASN A 107 7.78 0.66 -13.18
CA ASN A 107 8.22 1.59 -14.20
C ASN A 107 8.81 0.87 -15.42
N LEU A 108 9.73 -0.08 -15.20
CA LEU A 108 10.34 -0.87 -16.26
C LEU A 108 9.28 -1.63 -17.06
N SER A 109 8.29 -2.23 -16.38
CA SER A 109 7.19 -2.93 -17.04
C SER A 109 6.42 -1.98 -17.97
N ILE A 110 6.08 -0.78 -17.50
CA ILE A 110 5.35 0.20 -18.31
C ILE A 110 6.19 0.65 -19.52
N ILE A 111 7.49 0.94 -19.34
CA ILE A 111 8.38 1.26 -20.46
C ILE A 111 8.39 0.12 -21.48
N CYS A 112 8.66 -1.11 -21.03
CA CYS A 112 8.70 -2.26 -21.92
C CYS A 112 7.40 -2.40 -22.72
N PHE A 113 6.24 -2.31 -22.06
CA PHE A 113 4.96 -2.41 -22.76
C PHE A 113 4.69 -1.23 -23.69
N SER A 114 5.08 -0.01 -23.34
CA SER A 114 4.96 1.16 -24.23
C SER A 114 5.85 1.01 -25.46
N ILE A 115 7.05 0.43 -25.33
CA ILE A 115 7.93 0.14 -26.48
C ILE A 115 7.29 -0.88 -27.42
N PHE A 116 6.72 -1.96 -26.87
CA PHE A 116 6.13 -3.01 -27.69
C PHE A 116 4.79 -2.61 -28.31
N LEU A 117 3.95 -1.89 -27.57
CA LEU A 117 2.58 -1.55 -27.96
C LEU A 117 2.44 -0.15 -28.59
N GLY A 118 3.45 0.70 -28.45
CA GLY A 118 3.40 2.10 -28.83
C GLY A 118 2.57 2.96 -27.87
N GLU A 119 2.72 4.27 -28.02
CA GLU A 119 1.95 5.29 -27.30
C GLU A 119 0.41 5.12 -27.43
N PRO A 120 -0.17 4.80 -28.62
CA PRO A 120 -1.62 4.77 -28.80
C PRO A 120 -2.35 3.72 -27.95
N ALA A 121 -1.62 2.72 -27.44
CA ALA A 121 -2.18 1.73 -26.53
C ALA A 121 -2.41 2.26 -25.10
N GLY A 122 -1.92 3.46 -24.75
CA GLY A 122 -2.22 4.13 -23.48
C GLY A 122 -1.56 3.53 -22.24
N LYS A 123 -0.51 2.70 -22.39
CA LYS A 123 0.19 2.10 -21.23
C LYS A 123 0.89 3.13 -20.35
N HIS A 124 1.33 4.24 -20.92
CA HIS A 124 1.98 5.34 -20.21
C HIS A 124 1.08 5.97 -19.13
N HIS A 125 -0.26 5.84 -19.21
CA HIS A 125 -1.18 6.37 -18.20
C HIS A 125 -0.95 5.80 -16.79
N PHE A 126 -0.40 4.58 -16.67
CA PHE A 126 -0.06 3.99 -15.37
C PHE A 126 1.13 4.70 -14.69
N LEU A 127 1.95 5.47 -15.43
CA LEU A 127 3.04 6.25 -14.83
C LEU A 127 2.51 7.37 -13.92
N TYR A 128 1.35 7.96 -14.24
CA TYR A 128 0.69 8.93 -13.36
C TYR A 128 0.31 8.30 -12.01
N ALA A 129 -0.18 7.06 -12.06
CA ALA A 129 -0.48 6.30 -10.85
C ALA A 129 0.80 5.97 -10.06
N GLY A 130 1.91 5.70 -10.76
CA GLY A 130 3.23 5.52 -10.14
C GLY A 130 3.71 6.76 -9.38
N ILE A 131 3.54 7.95 -9.94
CA ILE A 131 3.88 9.22 -9.29
C ILE A 131 3.04 9.41 -8.01
N ALA A 132 1.73 9.15 -8.08
CA ALA A 132 0.87 9.22 -6.90
C ALA A 132 1.26 8.16 -5.84
N GLY A 133 1.63 6.95 -6.28
CA GLY A 133 2.07 5.85 -5.42
C GLY A 133 3.31 6.19 -4.59
N ALA A 134 4.21 7.04 -5.10
CA ALA A 134 5.39 7.50 -4.36
C ALA A 134 5.04 8.13 -3.00
N PHE A 135 3.94 8.89 -2.93
CA PHE A 135 3.49 9.54 -1.70
C PHE A 135 2.83 8.58 -0.71
N ILE A 136 2.38 7.42 -1.19
CA ILE A 136 1.77 6.36 -0.39
C ILE A 136 2.86 5.50 0.25
N ILE A 137 3.84 5.11 -0.55
CA ILE A 137 4.85 4.12 -0.15
C ILE A 137 5.94 4.76 0.72
N PHE A 138 6.31 6.04 0.49
CA PHE A 138 7.44 6.70 1.15
C PHE A 138 7.02 7.77 2.16
N SER A 139 7.62 7.74 3.37
CA SER A 139 7.27 8.70 4.42
C SER A 139 7.83 10.09 4.14
N LYS A 140 7.38 11.08 4.93
CA LYS A 140 7.81 12.48 4.82
C LYS A 140 9.33 12.65 4.97
N ASN A 141 9.97 11.78 5.74
CA ASN A 141 11.41 11.88 6.03
C ASN A 141 12.29 11.23 4.95
N GLU A 142 11.71 10.46 4.03
CA GLU A 142 12.44 9.70 3.00
C GLU A 142 12.52 10.50 1.68
N ILE A 143 13.09 11.70 1.73
CA ILE A 143 13.10 12.66 0.60
C ILE A 143 13.74 12.04 -0.65
N TRP A 144 14.91 11.41 -0.52
CA TRP A 144 15.60 10.78 -1.64
C TRP A 144 14.80 9.64 -2.28
N ALA A 145 14.08 8.87 -1.46
CA ALA A 145 13.22 7.80 -1.96
C ALA A 145 12.03 8.34 -2.76
N LYS A 146 11.47 9.48 -2.34
CA LYS A 146 10.43 10.19 -3.11
C LYS A 146 10.96 10.79 -4.40
N ILE A 147 12.13 11.43 -4.36
CA ILE A 147 12.78 11.95 -5.57
C ILE A 147 12.98 10.82 -6.58
N TYR A 148 13.47 9.67 -6.13
CA TYR A 148 13.57 8.48 -6.96
C TYR A 148 12.20 8.02 -7.50
N ALA A 149 11.21 7.89 -6.63
CA ALA A 149 9.90 7.34 -6.98
C ALA A 149 9.04 8.26 -7.85
N ILE A 150 9.28 9.57 -7.83
CA ILE A 150 8.64 10.56 -8.71
C ILE A 150 9.46 10.77 -9.98
N GLY A 151 10.78 10.92 -9.81
CA GLY A 151 11.72 11.19 -10.89
C GLY A 151 11.76 10.06 -11.91
N LEU A 152 11.79 8.79 -11.46
CA LEU A 152 11.83 7.65 -12.37
C LEU A 152 10.59 7.61 -13.29
N PRO A 153 9.32 7.60 -12.81
CA PRO A 153 8.14 7.73 -13.67
C PRO A 153 8.10 8.96 -14.56
N THR A 154 8.56 10.11 -14.06
CA THR A 154 8.56 11.36 -14.83
C THR A 154 9.53 11.26 -16.00
N MET A 155 10.75 10.78 -15.76
CA MET A 155 11.75 10.58 -16.81
C MET A 155 11.29 9.53 -17.82
N SER A 156 10.65 8.44 -17.37
CA SER A 156 10.10 7.42 -18.25
C SER A 156 8.97 7.94 -19.11
N LEU A 157 8.10 8.81 -18.56
CA LEU A 157 7.04 9.45 -19.33
C LEU A 157 7.64 10.32 -20.44
N LEU A 158 8.61 11.18 -20.10
CA LEU A 158 9.31 12.01 -21.08
C LEU A 158 10.00 11.17 -22.16
N LEU A 159 10.63 10.04 -21.77
CA LEU A 159 11.28 9.13 -22.70
C LEU A 159 10.26 8.49 -23.67
N ILE A 160 9.11 8.05 -23.15
CA ILE A 160 8.04 7.46 -23.97
C ILE A 160 7.48 8.46 -24.98
N GLU A 161 7.13 9.66 -24.51
CA GLU A 161 6.59 10.75 -25.35
C GLU A 161 7.56 11.19 -26.45
N THR A 162 8.87 11.21 -26.17
CA THR A 162 9.87 11.72 -27.12
C THR A 162 10.43 10.66 -28.07
N THR A 163 10.46 9.39 -27.66
CA THR A 163 11.21 8.34 -28.38
C THR A 163 10.34 7.24 -28.97
N PHE A 164 9.16 6.96 -28.40
CA PHE A 164 8.40 5.73 -28.70
C PHE A 164 7.02 6.01 -29.32
N THR A 165 6.97 6.90 -30.30
CA THR A 165 5.77 7.19 -31.10
C THR A 165 5.36 6.03 -32.01
N GLU A 166 6.32 5.25 -32.52
CA GLU A 166 6.04 4.09 -33.39
C GLU A 166 6.13 2.76 -32.63
N PRO A 167 5.12 1.88 -32.75
CA PRO A 167 5.12 0.59 -32.07
C PRO A 167 6.00 -0.45 -32.76
N LEU A 168 6.76 -1.24 -31.98
CA LEU A 168 7.57 -2.34 -32.54
C LEU A 168 6.76 -3.56 -33.01
N LEU A 169 5.66 -3.90 -32.32
CA LEU A 169 4.92 -5.15 -32.58
C LEU A 169 3.47 -4.94 -33.06
N VAL A 170 2.98 -3.70 -33.13
CA VAL A 170 1.54 -3.42 -33.33
C VAL A 170 1.14 -3.25 -34.78
N ASN A 171 2.09 -3.35 -35.72
CA ASN A 171 1.76 -3.29 -37.16
C ASN A 171 0.75 -4.37 -37.61
N SER A 172 0.51 -5.40 -36.80
CA SER A 172 -0.47 -6.46 -37.06
C SER A 172 -1.84 -6.27 -36.39
N LEU A 173 -2.03 -5.30 -35.50
CA LEU A 173 -3.31 -5.08 -34.82
C LEU A 173 -4.18 -4.08 -35.58
N SER A 174 -5.49 -4.31 -35.57
CA SER A 174 -6.46 -3.33 -36.08
C SER A 174 -6.50 -2.09 -35.19
N ILE A 175 -6.77 -0.94 -35.80
CA ILE A 175 -6.92 0.35 -35.10
C ILE A 175 -7.99 0.25 -34.00
N ASP A 176 -9.11 -0.42 -34.28
CA ASP A 176 -10.20 -0.62 -33.32
C ASP A 176 -9.74 -1.42 -32.07
N THR A 177 -8.86 -2.40 -32.26
CA THR A 177 -8.30 -3.18 -31.14
C THR A 177 -7.38 -2.31 -30.28
N ILE A 178 -6.56 -1.46 -30.90
CA ILE A 178 -5.67 -0.53 -30.18
C ILE A 178 -6.48 0.46 -29.37
N GLN A 179 -7.53 1.05 -29.95
CA GLN A 179 -8.42 1.97 -29.25
C GLN A 179 -9.14 1.30 -28.09
N THR A 180 -9.62 0.07 -28.28
CA THR A 180 -10.25 -0.72 -27.21
C THR A 180 -9.27 -0.99 -26.07
N LEU A 181 -8.02 -1.38 -26.39
CA LEU A 181 -6.98 -1.58 -25.39
C LEU A 181 -6.64 -0.30 -24.64
N ASN A 182 -6.61 0.85 -25.32
CA ASN A 182 -6.39 2.14 -24.69
C ASN A 182 -7.49 2.48 -23.68
N VAL A 183 -8.76 2.38 -24.09
CA VAL A 183 -9.91 2.61 -23.18
C VAL A 183 -9.85 1.68 -21.98
N LEU A 184 -9.55 0.39 -22.17
CA LEU A 184 -9.36 -0.54 -21.07
C LEU A 184 -8.22 -0.11 -20.14
N ASN A 185 -7.06 0.28 -20.70
CA ASN A 185 -5.92 0.74 -19.91
C ASN A 185 -6.27 2.00 -19.09
N ILE A 186 -7.02 2.95 -19.65
CA ILE A 186 -7.51 4.12 -18.94
C ILE A 186 -8.43 3.69 -17.78
N ILE A 187 -9.39 2.79 -18.01
CA ILE A 187 -10.28 2.29 -16.96
C ILE A 187 -9.48 1.63 -15.84
N PHE A 188 -8.55 0.73 -16.17
CA PHE A 188 -7.72 0.06 -15.18
C PHE A 188 -6.78 1.03 -14.45
N ALA A 189 -6.24 2.05 -15.12
CA ALA A 189 -5.42 3.07 -14.50
C ALA A 189 -6.23 3.90 -13.50
N ILE A 190 -7.47 4.29 -13.84
CA ILE A 190 -8.38 4.98 -12.93
C ILE A 190 -8.69 4.11 -11.72
N VAL A 191 -9.08 2.85 -11.93
CA VAL A 191 -9.34 1.90 -10.84
C VAL A 191 -8.11 1.75 -9.94
N PHE A 192 -6.92 1.63 -10.53
CA PHE A 192 -5.67 1.52 -9.77
C PHE A 192 -5.39 2.76 -8.93
N ILE A 193 -5.55 3.96 -9.50
CA ILE A 193 -5.38 5.22 -8.77
C ILE A 193 -6.38 5.30 -7.62
N THR A 194 -7.66 5.01 -7.87
CA THR A 194 -8.72 5.04 -6.85
C THR A 194 -8.43 4.06 -5.71
N LEU A 195 -8.02 2.83 -6.01
CA LEU A 195 -7.68 1.83 -5.00
C LEU A 195 -6.47 2.27 -4.16
N ASN A 196 -5.44 2.81 -4.80
CA ASN A 196 -4.27 3.35 -4.09
C ASN A 196 -4.64 4.50 -3.15
N GLN A 197 -5.46 5.45 -3.61
CA GLN A 197 -5.95 6.53 -2.75
C GLN A 197 -6.82 6.02 -1.61
N TYR A 198 -7.66 5.02 -1.87
CA TYR A 198 -8.48 4.38 -0.84
C TYR A 198 -7.60 3.69 0.23
N TYR A 199 -6.56 2.95 -0.16
CA TYR A 199 -5.63 2.34 0.80
C TYR A 199 -4.92 3.37 1.65
N LEU A 200 -4.43 4.46 1.03
CA LEU A 200 -3.80 5.56 1.77
C LEU A 200 -4.77 6.17 2.79
N TYR A 201 -6.01 6.45 2.37
CA TYR A 201 -7.03 7.03 3.25
C TYR A 201 -7.35 6.11 4.42
N ARG A 202 -7.62 4.82 4.15
CA ARG A 202 -7.93 3.81 5.17
C ARG A 202 -6.80 3.68 6.19
N GLU A 203 -5.57 3.59 5.72
CA GLU A 203 -4.41 3.41 6.58
C GLU A 203 -4.05 4.68 7.36
N ASN A 204 -4.38 5.85 6.85
CA ASN A 204 -4.30 7.11 7.60
C ASN A 204 -5.38 7.19 8.69
N ALA A 205 -6.61 6.76 8.40
CA ALA A 205 -7.70 6.72 9.39
C ALA A 205 -7.35 5.78 10.56
N ILE A 206 -6.90 4.56 10.26
CA ILE A 206 -6.49 3.57 11.27
C ILE A 206 -5.32 4.12 12.11
N SER A 207 -4.32 4.73 11.47
CA SER A 207 -3.18 5.33 12.17
C SER A 207 -3.61 6.47 13.09
N THR A 208 -4.60 7.27 12.69
CA THR A 208 -5.12 8.39 13.49
C THR A 208 -5.87 7.88 14.71
N GLU A 209 -6.71 6.86 14.55
CA GLU A 209 -7.44 6.22 15.65
C GLU A 209 -6.48 5.61 16.68
N ARG A 210 -5.43 4.91 16.21
CA ARG A 210 -4.40 4.33 17.09
C ARG A 210 -3.66 5.42 17.88
N MET A 211 -3.32 6.53 17.22
CA MET A 211 -2.67 7.67 17.87
C MET A 211 -3.57 8.31 18.93
N GLN A 212 -4.87 8.45 18.66
CA GLN A 212 -5.84 8.96 19.64
C GLN A 212 -5.96 8.03 20.86
N LYS A 213 -6.05 6.71 20.65
CA LYS A 213 -6.09 5.72 21.74
C LYS A 213 -4.82 5.74 22.59
N ALA A 214 -3.65 5.82 21.96
CA ALA A 214 -2.38 5.93 22.67
C ALA A 214 -2.32 7.20 23.52
N ASN A 215 -2.74 8.35 22.96
CA ASN A 215 -2.78 9.61 23.71
C ASN A 215 -3.73 9.54 24.92
N GLN A 216 -4.91 8.93 24.76
CA GLN A 216 -5.84 8.70 25.88
C GLN A 216 -5.23 7.84 26.98
N GLN A 217 -4.50 6.78 26.62
CA GLN A 217 -3.78 5.95 27.59
C GLN A 217 -2.68 6.72 28.32
N TYR A 218 -1.92 7.57 27.60
CA TYR A 218 -0.91 8.43 28.22
C TYR A 218 -1.53 9.46 29.18
N GLU A 219 -2.66 10.06 28.82
CA GLU A 219 -3.39 10.97 29.71
C GLU A 219 -3.89 10.25 30.97
N GLN A 220 -4.40 9.03 30.84
CA GLN A 220 -4.84 8.22 31.99
C GLN A 220 -3.67 7.88 32.91
N LEU A 221 -2.55 7.43 32.35
CA LEU A 221 -1.35 7.09 33.11
C LEU A 221 -0.76 8.32 33.82
N THR A 222 -0.79 9.48 33.15
CA THR A 222 -0.30 10.74 33.73
C THR A 222 -1.15 11.13 34.94
N LYS A 223 -2.48 11.07 34.82
CA LYS A 223 -3.39 11.31 35.95
C LYS A 223 -3.17 10.33 37.09
N GLU A 224 -2.98 9.05 36.79
CA GLU A 224 -2.70 8.03 37.82
C GLU A 224 -1.38 8.32 38.56
N LEU A 225 -0.33 8.70 37.83
CA LEU A 225 0.95 9.07 38.42
C LEU A 225 0.84 10.34 39.28
N GLU A 226 0.08 11.34 38.83
CA GLU A 226 -0.19 12.56 39.61
C GLU A 226 -0.90 12.22 40.92
N THR A 227 -1.96 11.41 40.88
CA THR A 227 -2.67 10.95 42.09
C THR A 227 -1.74 10.21 43.04
N ARG A 228 -0.90 9.27 42.55
CA ARG A 228 0.06 8.55 43.39
C ARG A 228 1.12 9.47 44.01
N VAL A 229 1.56 10.50 43.30
CA VAL A 229 2.51 11.50 43.82
C VAL A 229 1.85 12.35 44.90
N GLU A 230 0.59 12.75 44.73
CA GLU A 230 -0.18 13.49 45.73
C GLU A 230 -0.39 12.67 47.01
N GLU A 231 -0.82 11.41 46.88
CA GLU A 231 -0.99 10.47 48.00
C GLU A 231 0.32 10.32 48.78
N ARG A 232 1.42 10.03 48.08
CA ARG A 232 2.73 9.87 48.72
C ARG A 232 3.24 11.16 49.37
N THR A 233 2.94 12.31 48.78
CA THR A 233 3.27 13.61 49.37
C THR A 233 2.45 13.88 50.64
N ALA A 234 1.18 13.46 50.67
CA ALA A 234 0.34 13.55 51.87
C ALA A 234 0.86 12.63 52.99
N GLU A 235 1.16 11.37 52.68
CA GLU A 235 1.74 10.40 53.62
C GLU A 235 3.04 10.93 54.25
N LEU A 236 3.94 11.47 53.43
CA LEU A 236 5.20 12.07 53.91
C LEU A 236 4.95 13.26 54.84
N ARG A 237 3.96 14.10 54.54
CA ARG A 237 3.60 15.25 55.40
C ARG A 237 3.05 14.78 56.75
N GLU A 238 2.24 13.72 56.78
CA GLU A 238 1.72 13.13 58.01
C GLU A 238 2.83 12.49 58.85
N ALA A 239 3.72 11.72 58.21
CA ALA A 239 4.89 11.14 58.86
C ALA A 239 5.79 12.21 59.49
N CYS A 240 6.07 13.30 58.76
CA CYS A 240 6.83 14.44 59.28
C CYS A 240 6.14 15.11 60.48
N ARG A 241 4.80 15.25 60.48
CA ARG A 241 4.06 15.80 61.64
C ARG A 241 4.15 14.90 62.86
N SER A 242 4.11 13.58 62.68
CA SER A 242 4.18 12.60 63.79
C SER A 242 5.56 12.51 64.44
N ASN A 243 6.63 12.84 63.70
CA ASN A 243 8.03 12.72 64.14
C ASN A 243 8.61 13.99 64.79
N ILE A 244 7.82 15.05 65.03
CA ILE A 244 8.29 16.23 65.77
C ILE A 244 8.35 15.87 67.27
N PRO A 245 9.53 15.63 67.87
CA PRO A 245 9.64 15.22 69.26
C PRO A 245 9.43 16.45 70.14
N GLY A 246 8.40 16.41 70.99
CA GLY A 246 8.20 17.40 72.04
C GLY A 246 7.81 18.79 71.53
N SER A 247 6.53 18.97 71.21
CA SER A 247 5.89 20.26 71.47
C SER A 247 6.19 20.63 72.94
N PRO A 248 6.89 21.73 73.24
CA PRO A 248 7.18 22.10 74.61
C PRO A 248 5.86 22.20 75.36
N SER A 249 5.71 21.40 76.41
CA SER A 249 4.61 21.50 77.35
C SER A 249 4.66 22.90 77.94
N ASN A 250 3.74 23.77 77.50
CA ASN A 250 3.63 25.12 78.06
C ASN A 250 3.38 25.00 79.57
N PRO A 251 4.25 25.58 80.41
CA PRO A 251 4.10 25.59 81.87
C PRO A 251 2.90 26.44 82.32
#